data_AF-A0A7C7QF91-F1
#
_entry.id   AF-A0A7C7QF91-F1
#
_cell.length_a   1.000
_cell.length_b   1.000
_cell.length_c   1.000
_cell.angle_alpha   90.00
_cell.angle_beta   90.00
_cell.angle_gamma   90.00
#
_symmetry.space_group_name_H-M   'P 1'
#
loop_
_entity.id
_entity.type
_entity.pdbx_description
1 polymer ?
#
loop_
_entity_poly.entity_id
_entity_poly.type
_entity_poly.pdbx_seq_one_letter_code
_entity_poly.pdbx_strand_id
1 'polypeptide(L)'
;MDQLLGAIDEILHRDIHRYPLCLPPGAGRLHARLYQLGNVQEEATTAEGHWLMQVEMRHSDWQILDSTERVSRYRVEGETAPCLAVAGEAP
;
A
#
# COMPACT_ATOMS: atom_id res chain seq x y z
N MET A 1 18.53 27.30 11.51
CA MET A 1 18.74 26.19 10.55
C MET A 1 17.41 25.46 10.28
N ASP A 2 16.27 26.16 10.39
CA ASP A 2 14.94 25.53 10.35
C ASP A 2 14.28 25.53 8.97
N GLN A 3 14.76 26.37 8.04
CA GLN A 3 14.17 26.46 6.70
C GLN A 3 14.45 25.22 5.84
N LEU A 4 15.57 24.52 6.07
CA LEU A 4 15.88 23.29 5.35
C LEU A 4 14.98 22.14 5.82
N LEU A 5 14.73 22.03 7.13
CA LEU A 5 13.81 21.04 7.68
C LEU A 5 12.37 21.29 7.23
N GLY A 6 11.92 22.55 7.19
CA GLY A 6 10.60 22.89 6.65
C GLY A 6 10.44 22.58 5.16
N ALA A 7 11.45 22.87 4.34
CA ALA A 7 11.43 22.53 2.91
C ALA A 7 11.53 21.01 2.67
N ILE A 8 12.30 20.29 3.48
CA ILE A 8 12.35 18.82 3.45
C ILE A 8 11.01 18.24 3.87
N ASP A 9 10.38 18.75 4.94
CA ASP A 9 9.07 18.29 5.40
C ASP A 9 7.97 18.56 4.37
N GLU A 10 8.01 19.71 3.69
CA GLU A 10 7.06 20.06 2.61
C GLU A 10 7.26 19.22 1.34
N ILE A 11 8.51 18.86 1.01
CA ILE A 11 8.81 17.91 -0.08
C ILE A 11 8.39 16.48 0.32
N LEU A 12 8.65 16.07 1.56
CA LEU A 12 8.31 14.74 2.08
C LEU A 12 6.79 14.56 2.26
N HIS A 13 6.05 15.61 2.60
CA HIS A 13 4.59 15.59 2.68
C HIS A 13 3.92 15.57 1.29
N ARG A 14 4.59 16.06 0.24
CA ARG A 14 4.05 16.07 -1.13
C ARG A 14 4.17 14.74 -1.87
N ASP A 15 4.88 13.77 -1.31
CA ASP A 15 5.30 12.56 -2.02
C ASP A 15 4.57 11.29 -1.52
N ILE A 16 3.32 11.48 -1.10
CA ILE A 16 2.42 10.37 -0.77
C ILE A 16 1.84 9.81 -2.07
N HIS A 17 2.13 8.53 -2.33
CA HIS A 17 1.66 7.83 -3.52
C HIS A 17 0.79 6.64 -3.13
N ARG A 18 -0.17 6.34 -3.99
CA ARG A 18 -1.00 5.15 -3.89
C ARG A 18 -0.38 4.03 -4.73
N TYR A 19 -0.04 2.94 -4.07
CA TYR A 19 0.49 1.75 -4.71
C TYR A 19 -0.54 0.63 -4.62
N PRO A 20 -1.13 0.21 -5.75
CA PRO A 20 -1.94 -1.01 -5.79
C PRO A 20 -1.01 -2.23 -5.71
N LEU A 21 -1.34 -3.13 -4.79
CA LEU A 21 -0.62 -4.37 -4.52
C LEU A 21 -1.55 -5.56 -4.68
N CYS A 22 -1.04 -6.64 -5.27
CA CYS A 22 -1.69 -7.94 -5.33
C CYS A 22 -0.77 -8.98 -4.67
N LEU A 23 -1.16 -9.43 -3.49
CA LEU A 23 -0.42 -10.39 -2.69
C LEU A 23 -1.05 -11.77 -2.80
N PRO A 24 -0.28 -12.81 -3.11
CA PRO A 24 -0.80 -14.17 -3.09
C PRO A 24 -1.09 -14.63 -1.65
N PRO A 25 -1.95 -15.64 -1.43
CA PRO A 25 -2.27 -16.15 -0.09
C PRO A 25 -1.01 -16.64 0.66
N GLY A 26 0.04 -17.05 -0.07
CA GLY A 26 1.34 -17.40 0.50
C GLY A 26 2.15 -16.21 1.04
N ALA A 27 1.74 -14.96 0.78
CA ALA A 27 2.41 -13.74 1.22
C ALA A 27 1.75 -13.11 2.47
N GLY A 28 1.03 -13.89 3.27
CA GLY A 28 0.30 -13.40 4.46
C GLY A 28 1.18 -12.66 5.48
N ARG A 29 2.48 -12.95 5.53
CA ARG A 29 3.44 -12.20 6.36
C ARG A 29 3.59 -10.75 5.92
N LEU A 30 3.67 -10.50 4.61
CA LEU A 30 3.79 -9.15 4.05
C LEU A 30 2.47 -8.39 4.20
N HIS A 31 1.34 -9.07 4.02
CA HIS A 31 0.01 -8.55 4.31
C HIS A 31 -0.12 -8.04 5.75
N ALA A 32 0.20 -8.89 6.75
CA ALA A 32 0.17 -8.49 8.15
C ALA A 32 1.09 -7.28 8.44
N ARG A 33 2.27 -7.24 7.81
CA ARG A 33 3.22 -6.14 7.96
C ARG A 33 2.70 -4.83 7.37
N LEU A 34 2.05 -4.88 6.21
CA LEU A 34 1.42 -3.71 5.58
C LEU A 34 0.27 -3.17 6.44
N TYR A 35 -0.54 -4.06 7.02
CA TYR A 35 -1.56 -3.70 8.00
C TYR A 35 -0.98 -3.03 9.24
N GLN A 36 0.12 -3.56 9.79
CA GLN A 36 0.81 -2.97 10.94
C GLN A 36 1.39 -1.58 10.66
N LEU A 37 1.79 -1.32 9.42
CA LEU A 37 2.29 0.00 9.01
C LEU A 37 1.17 1.04 8.94
N GLY A 38 -0.11 0.64 9.00
CA GLY A 38 -1.26 1.55 9.01
C GLY A 38 -1.50 2.30 7.70
N ASN A 39 -0.80 1.90 6.63
CA ASN A 39 -0.81 2.57 5.34
C ASN A 39 -1.77 1.91 4.32
N VAL A 40 -2.51 0.87 4.74
CA VAL A 40 -3.52 0.20 3.91
C VAL A 40 -4.79 1.03 3.94
N GLN A 41 -5.16 1.60 2.79
CA GLN A 41 -6.41 2.36 2.65
C GLN A 41 -7.58 1.42 2.34
N GLU A 42 -7.34 0.45 1.45
CA GLU A 42 -8.36 -0.48 1.00
C GLU A 42 -7.76 -1.88 0.87
N GLU A 43 -8.57 -2.88 1.18
CA GLU A 43 -8.27 -4.29 0.98
C GLU A 43 -9.48 -5.00 0.36
N ALA A 44 -9.21 -5.87 -0.60
CA ALA A 44 -10.14 -6.80 -1.20
C ALA A 44 -9.47 -8.15 -1.40
N THR A 45 -10.25 -9.21 -1.49
CA THR A 45 -9.76 -10.54 -1.86
C THR A 45 -10.38 -10.94 -3.19
N THR A 46 -9.54 -11.38 -4.13
CA THR A 46 -9.96 -11.90 -5.43
C THR A 46 -10.61 -13.27 -5.29
N ALA A 47 -11.34 -13.71 -6.32
CA ALA A 47 -11.89 -15.07 -6.39
C ALA A 47 -10.80 -16.17 -6.38
N GLU A 48 -9.56 -15.82 -6.73
CA GLU A 48 -8.39 -16.70 -6.69
C GLU A 48 -7.75 -16.79 -5.28
N GLY A 49 -8.24 -16.00 -4.32
CA GLY A 49 -7.69 -15.93 -2.96
C GLY A 49 -6.48 -15.01 -2.83
N HIS A 50 -6.17 -14.20 -3.85
CA HIS A 50 -5.16 -13.14 -3.77
C HIS A 50 -5.73 -11.90 -3.05
N TRP A 51 -4.93 -11.24 -2.22
CA TRP A 51 -5.27 -9.98 -1.59
C TRP A 51 -4.90 -8.81 -2.49
N LEU A 52 -5.90 -8.07 -2.93
CA LEU A 52 -5.76 -6.77 -3.55
C LEU A 52 -5.77 -5.72 -2.45
N MET A 53 -4.76 -4.87 -2.40
CA MET A 53 -4.75 -3.76 -1.45
C MET A 53 -4.20 -2.50 -2.06
N GLN A 54 -4.75 -1.38 -1.63
CA GLN A 54 -4.25 -0.07 -1.96
C GLN A 54 -3.52 0.47 -0.74
N VAL A 55 -2.21 0.60 -0.87
CA VAL A 55 -1.39 1.23 0.17
C VAL A 55 -1.08 2.66 -0.22
N GLU A 56 -1.29 3.58 0.72
CA GLU A 56 -0.95 4.98 0.58
C GLU A 56 0.20 5.29 1.54
N MET A 57 1.37 5.58 0.99
CA MET A 57 2.56 5.88 1.77
C MET A 57 3.51 6.77 0.98
N ARG A 58 4.49 7.34 1.68
CA ARG A 58 5.55 8.12 1.03
C ARG A 58 6.39 7.23 0.13
N HIS A 59 6.91 7.80 -0.96
CA HIS A 59 7.81 7.06 -1.84
C HIS A 59 9.07 6.56 -1.11
N SER A 60 9.59 7.32 -0.14
CA SER A 60 10.71 6.90 0.71
C SER A 60 10.38 5.66 1.56
N ASP A 61 9.20 5.62 2.19
CA ASP A 61 8.74 4.47 2.97
C ASP A 61 8.55 3.23 2.07
N TRP A 62 8.04 3.45 0.86
CA TRP A 62 7.93 2.43 -0.16
C TRP A 62 9.30 1.86 -0.56
N GLN A 63 10.31 2.71 -0.80
CA GLN A 63 11.67 2.27 -1.14
C GLN A 63 12.31 1.43 -0.03
N ILE A 64 12.11 1.79 1.24
CA ILE A 64 12.61 1.02 2.39
C ILE A 64 11.93 -0.35 2.47
N LEU A 65 10.61 -0.37 2.29
CA LEU A 65 9.83 -1.59 2.28
C LEU A 65 10.24 -2.50 1.11
N ASP A 66 10.48 -1.92 -0.05
CA ASP A 66 10.95 -2.65 -1.24
C ASP A 66 12.34 -3.24 -1.06
N SER A 67 13.27 -2.50 -0.45
CA SER A 67 14.60 -3.02 -0.15
C SER A 67 14.57 -4.20 0.83
N THR A 68 13.56 -4.30 1.70
CA THR A 68 13.48 -5.33 2.74
C THR A 68 12.66 -6.54 2.30
N GLU A 69 11.50 -6.30 1.70
CA GLU A 69 10.48 -7.33 1.41
C GLU A 69 10.24 -7.50 -0.11
N ARG A 70 10.91 -6.71 -0.96
CA ARG A 70 10.73 -6.67 -2.41
C ARG A 70 9.27 -6.46 -2.80
N VAL A 71 8.59 -5.56 -2.09
CA VAL A 71 7.15 -5.27 -2.25
C VAL A 71 6.77 -4.86 -3.67
N SER A 72 7.69 -4.24 -4.42
CA SER A 72 7.49 -3.84 -5.82
C SER A 72 7.13 -5.00 -6.75
N ARG A 73 7.54 -6.24 -6.40
CA ARG A 73 7.21 -7.45 -7.19
C ARG A 73 5.72 -7.78 -7.20
N TYR A 74 4.98 -7.23 -6.24
CA TYR A 74 3.55 -7.43 -6.06
C TYR A 74 2.74 -6.23 -6.56
N ARG A 75 3.40 -5.21 -7.11
CA ARG A 75 2.73 -4.05 -7.67
C ARG A 75 1.99 -4.47 -8.93
N VAL A 76 0.73 -4.04 -9.02
CA VAL A 76 -0.11 -4.27 -10.20
C VAL A 76 -0.19 -2.97 -11.00
N GLU A 77 0.25 -2.97 -12.25
CA GLU A 77 0.00 -1.85 -13.18
C GLU A 77 -1.41 -2.02 -13.75
N GLY A 78 -2.39 -1.55 -13.00
CA GLY A 78 -3.79 -1.67 -13.39
C GLY A 78 -4.67 -1.06 -12.33
N GLU A 79 -5.45 -0.05 -12.73
CA GLU A 79 -6.62 0.44 -12.01
C GLU A 79 -7.56 -0.76 -11.80
N THR A 80 -7.36 -1.49 -10.72
CA THR A 80 -8.21 -2.64 -10.42
C THR A 80 -9.42 -2.09 -9.67
N ALA A 81 -10.28 -1.38 -10.40
CA ALA A 81 -11.65 -1.11 -10.00
C ALA A 81 -12.57 -1.89 -10.95
N PRO A 82 -13.66 -2.53 -10.49
CA PRO A 82 -14.18 -2.61 -9.13
C PRO A 82 -14.45 -4.07 -8.70
N CYS A 83 -13.79 -4.52 -7.64
CA CYS A 83 -14.47 -5.36 -6.65
C CYS A 83 -14.84 -4.49 -5.43
N LEU A 84 -15.20 -3.22 -5.69
CA LEU A 84 -15.60 -2.21 -4.70
C LEU A 84 -17.08 -2.33 -4.30
N ALA A 85 -17.67 -3.52 -4.38
CA ALA A 85 -19.11 -3.69 -4.16
C ALA A 85 -19.49 -4.94 -3.33
N VAL A 86 -18.63 -5.45 -2.44
CA VAL A 86 -19.11 -6.42 -1.43
C VAL A 86 -18.22 -6.44 -0.18
N ALA A 87 -18.32 -5.43 0.69
CA ALA A 87 -18.00 -5.58 2.12
C ALA A 87 -18.37 -4.29 2.87
N GLY A 88 -19.66 -4.09 3.11
CA GLY A 88 -20.11 -2.91 3.85
C GLY A 88 -21.59 -2.86 4.20
N GLU A 89 -22.28 -3.99 4.27
CA GLU A 89 -23.54 -4.07 5.01
C GLU A 89 -23.34 -5.09 6.12
N ALA A 90 -23.02 -4.58 7.31
CA ALA A 90 -23.22 -5.32 8.55
C ALA A 90 -24.45 -4.72 9.25
N PRO A 91 -25.34 -5.57 9.80
CA PRO A 91 -26.69 -5.25 10.26
C PRO A 91 -26.75 -4.49 11.60
#